data_AF-A0A6P1C0P1-F1
#
_entry.id   AF-A0A6P1C0P1-F1
#
_cell.length_a   1.000
_cell.length_b   1.000
_cell.length_c   1.000
_cell.angle_alpha   90.00
_cell.angle_beta   90.00
_cell.angle_gamma   90.00
#
_symmetry.space_group_name_H-M   'P 1'
#
loop_
_entity.id
_entity.type
_entity.pdbx_description
1 polymer ?
#
loop_
_entity_poly.entity_id
_entity_poly.type
_entity_poly.pdbx_seq_one_letter_code
_entity_poly.pdbx_strand_id
1 'polypeptide(L)'
;LTPSSFRNAQVVLQAIGGSTNGLIHLTAVANRSPHKIDLEAFDELGREVPVLVDLKPSGEHYMEHFHHAGGVPKLMAQLGDLIDLDARTITGQTLREVVANAEDVPGQDAIRSKANPIKSEGAMAILHGNLAPRGAV
;
A
#
# COMPACT_ATOMS: atom_id res chain seq x y z
N LEU A 1 -5.22 -11.32 12.21
CA LEU A 1 -5.01 -10.88 10.81
C LEU A 1 -6.02 -11.61 9.94
N THR A 2 -6.65 -10.91 9.00
CA THR A 2 -7.72 -11.40 8.12
C THR A 2 -7.30 -11.27 6.66
N PRO A 3 -8.00 -11.94 5.71
CA PRO A 3 -7.73 -11.76 4.27
C PRO A 3 -7.79 -10.29 3.85
N SER A 4 -8.78 -9.56 4.35
CA SER A 4 -8.94 -8.12 4.13
C SER A 4 -7.73 -7.32 4.62
N SER A 5 -7.20 -7.60 5.82
CA SER A 5 -6.00 -6.90 6.31
C SER A 5 -4.74 -7.17 5.46
N PHE A 6 -4.60 -8.38 4.90
CA PHE A 6 -3.51 -8.70 3.97
C PHE A 6 -3.70 -8.02 2.61
N ARG A 7 -4.93 -7.96 2.09
CA ARG A 7 -5.23 -7.19 0.87
C ARG A 7 -4.91 -5.70 1.07
N ASN A 8 -5.34 -5.11 2.18
CA ASN A 8 -5.03 -3.72 2.51
C ASN A 8 -3.52 -3.46 2.59
N ALA A 9 -2.76 -4.38 3.20
CA ALA A 9 -1.30 -4.29 3.25
C ALA A 9 -0.67 -4.32 1.84
N GLN A 10 -1.18 -5.15 0.93
CA GLN A 10 -0.71 -5.20 -0.46
C GLN A 10 -1.01 -3.90 -1.22
N VAL A 11 -2.23 -3.34 -1.05
CA VAL A 11 -2.61 -2.04 -1.64
C VAL A 11 -1.69 -0.93 -1.13
N VAL A 12 -1.48 -0.86 0.18
CA VAL A 12 -0.57 0.14 0.78
C VAL A 12 0.84 -0.06 0.24
N LEU A 13 1.34 -1.30 0.17
CA LEU A 13 2.69 -1.58 -0.31
C LEU A 13 2.90 -1.11 -1.76
N GLN A 14 1.92 -1.30 -2.64
CA GLN A 14 1.94 -0.75 -4.01
C GLN A 14 1.89 0.78 -4.00
N ALA A 15 0.97 1.36 -3.23
CA ALA A 15 0.71 2.80 -3.22
C ALA A 15 1.87 3.63 -2.65
N ILE A 16 2.68 3.06 -1.75
CA ILE A 16 3.81 3.79 -1.16
C ILE A 16 5.11 3.71 -1.96
N GLY A 17 5.15 3.01 -3.09
CA GLY A 17 6.44 2.73 -3.72
C GLY A 17 7.31 1.80 -2.86
N GLY A 18 6.69 0.83 -2.18
CA GLY A 18 7.33 0.04 -1.14
C GLY A 18 8.52 -0.77 -1.64
N SER A 19 9.46 -1.09 -0.73
CA SER A 19 10.55 -2.00 -1.04
C SER A 19 10.03 -3.36 -1.52
N THR A 20 10.67 -3.94 -2.54
CA THR A 20 10.37 -5.30 -3.02
C THR A 20 10.51 -6.36 -1.92
N ASN A 21 11.38 -6.12 -0.93
CA ASN A 21 11.49 -6.97 0.27
C ASN A 21 10.19 -6.98 1.11
N GLY A 22 9.37 -5.93 1.03
CA GLY A 22 8.08 -5.85 1.70
C GLY A 22 7.15 -7.00 1.29
N LEU A 23 7.15 -7.41 0.03
CA LEU A 23 6.34 -8.53 -0.45
C LEU A 23 6.83 -9.87 0.12
N ILE A 24 8.15 -10.05 0.22
CA ILE A 24 8.77 -11.24 0.84
C ILE A 24 8.36 -11.34 2.30
N HIS A 25 8.48 -10.24 3.06
CA HIS A 25 8.13 -10.21 4.47
C HIS A 25 6.62 -10.39 4.70
N LEU A 26 5.78 -9.74 3.88
CA LEU A 26 4.33 -9.90 3.96
C LEU A 26 3.90 -11.34 3.70
N THR A 27 4.52 -12.00 2.71
CA THR A 27 4.30 -13.42 2.41
C THR A 27 4.73 -14.31 3.59
N ALA A 28 5.86 -14.02 4.22
CA ALA A 28 6.34 -14.75 5.39
C ALA A 28 5.38 -14.61 6.58
N VAL A 29 4.82 -13.41 6.82
CA VAL A 29 3.80 -13.17 7.86
C VAL A 29 2.51 -13.93 7.56
N ALA A 30 2.02 -13.86 6.31
CA ALA A 30 0.82 -14.57 5.88
C ALA A 30 0.94 -16.09 6.14
N ASN A 31 2.09 -16.68 5.82
CA ASN A 31 2.39 -18.10 6.05
C ASN A 31 2.46 -18.52 7.54
N ARG A 32 2.40 -17.59 8.50
CA ARG A 32 2.22 -17.89 9.93
C ARG A 32 0.74 -17.90 10.36
N SER A 33 -0.15 -17.76 9.39
CA SER A 33 -1.60 -17.80 9.54
C SER A 33 -2.22 -18.75 8.50
N PRO A 34 -3.54 -18.98 8.51
CA PRO A 34 -4.21 -19.75 7.46
C PRO A 34 -4.22 -19.09 6.07
N HIS A 35 -3.66 -17.89 5.92
CA HIS A 35 -3.70 -17.10 4.69
C HIS A 35 -2.43 -17.27 3.86
N LYS A 36 -2.57 -17.09 2.54
CA LYS A 36 -1.45 -17.08 1.60
C LYS A 36 -1.52 -15.83 0.74
N ILE A 37 -0.37 -15.29 0.39
CA ILE A 37 -0.26 -14.24 -0.63
C ILE A 37 -0.17 -14.93 -1.99
N ASP A 38 -1.03 -14.50 -2.90
CA ASP A 38 -1.00 -14.90 -4.31
C ASP A 38 -0.26 -13.81 -5.09
N LEU A 39 0.83 -14.18 -5.76
CA LEU A 39 1.66 -13.23 -6.50
C LEU A 39 0.97 -12.76 -7.78
N GLU A 40 0.14 -13.59 -8.42
CA GLU A 40 -0.59 -13.20 -9.63
C GLU A 40 -1.67 -12.15 -9.27
N ALA A 41 -2.44 -12.42 -8.22
CA ALA A 41 -3.40 -11.45 -7.70
C ALA A 41 -2.73 -10.15 -7.21
N PHE A 42 -1.50 -10.22 -6.70
CA PHE A 42 -0.73 -9.04 -6.31
C PHE A 42 -0.30 -8.19 -7.51
N ASP A 43 0.07 -8.82 -8.62
CA ASP A 43 0.39 -8.13 -9.88
C ASP A 43 -0.85 -7.45 -10.47
N GLU A 44 -1.97 -8.17 -10.54
CA GLU A 44 -3.26 -7.63 -11.01
C GLU A 44 -3.68 -6.43 -10.16
N LEU A 45 -3.62 -6.57 -8.83
CA LEU A 45 -3.87 -5.47 -7.90
C LEU A 45 -2.95 -4.27 -8.16
N GLY A 46 -1.67 -4.53 -8.46
CA GLY A 46 -0.70 -3.50 -8.81
C GLY A 46 -1.15 -2.65 -9.99
N ARG A 47 -1.84 -3.20 -10.99
CA ARG A 47 -2.32 -2.45 -12.16
C ARG A 47 -3.45 -1.48 -11.85
N GLU A 48 -4.12 -1.66 -10.71
CA GLU A 48 -5.25 -0.83 -10.28
C GLU A 48 -4.88 0.19 -9.19
N VAL A 49 -3.77 -0.03 -8.48
CA VAL A 49 -3.38 0.78 -7.32
C VAL A 49 -2.32 1.81 -7.73
N PRO A 50 -2.64 3.12 -7.75
CA PRO A 50 -1.66 4.14 -8.09
C PRO A 50 -0.62 4.35 -6.97
N VAL A 51 0.59 4.76 -7.35
CA VAL A 51 1.61 5.22 -6.39
C VAL A 51 1.28 6.64 -5.97
N LEU A 52 0.99 6.83 -4.68
CA LEU A 52 0.54 8.10 -4.11
C LEU A 52 1.62 8.80 -3.27
N VAL A 53 2.66 8.08 -2.84
CA VAL A 53 3.67 8.64 -1.93
C VAL A 53 4.91 9.08 -2.70
N ASP A 54 5.23 10.37 -2.59
CA ASP A 54 6.37 11.01 -3.24
C ASP A 54 7.59 11.00 -2.31
N LEU A 55 8.16 9.82 -2.09
CA LEU A 55 9.33 9.64 -1.23
C LEU A 55 10.50 9.04 -1.99
N LYS A 56 11.71 9.41 -1.56
CA LYS A 56 12.93 8.71 -1.98
C LYS A 56 12.83 7.21 -1.68
N PRO A 57 13.37 6.35 -2.57
CA PRO A 57 14.27 6.67 -3.68
C PRO A 57 13.58 7.13 -4.98
N SER A 58 12.26 7.01 -5.09
CA SER A 58 11.51 7.26 -6.34
C SER A 58 11.02 8.70 -6.49
N GLY A 59 10.95 9.44 -5.38
CA GLY A 59 10.44 10.80 -5.29
C GLY A 59 11.42 11.76 -4.63
N GLU A 60 10.92 12.94 -4.28
CA GLU A 60 11.75 14.05 -3.78
C GLU A 60 11.84 14.12 -2.25
N HIS A 61 10.82 13.63 -1.54
CA HIS A 61 10.69 13.85 -0.09
C HIS A 61 11.26 12.71 0.77
N TYR A 62 11.29 12.94 2.09
CA TYR A 62 11.69 11.96 3.13
C TYR A 62 10.54 11.61 4.08
N MET A 63 10.70 10.56 4.88
CA MET A 63 9.67 10.06 5.80
C MET A 63 9.13 11.13 6.78
N GLU A 64 9.95 12.12 7.16
CA GLU A 64 9.51 13.26 7.97
C GLU A 64 8.44 14.11 7.26
N HIS A 65 8.58 14.32 5.94
CA HIS A 65 7.60 15.05 5.12
C HIS A 65 6.32 14.25 5.00
N PHE A 66 6.41 12.92 4.84
CA PHE A 66 5.25 12.03 4.88
C PHE A 66 4.51 12.10 6.21
N HIS A 67 5.25 12.14 7.33
CA HIS A 67 4.66 12.33 8.65
C HIS A 67 3.95 13.70 8.75
N HIS A 68 4.63 14.77 8.37
CA HIS A 68 4.06 16.13 8.37
C HIS A 68 2.90 16.32 7.40
N ALA A 69 2.77 15.48 6.37
CA ALA A 69 1.64 15.45 5.46
C ALA A 69 0.39 14.76 6.05
N GLY A 70 0.45 14.25 7.28
CA GLY A 70 -0.63 13.49 7.94
C GLY A 70 -0.39 11.97 7.95
N GLY A 71 0.72 11.49 7.39
CA GLY A 71 1.21 10.13 7.52
C GLY A 71 0.27 9.03 6.98
N VAL A 72 0.37 7.86 7.60
CA VAL A 72 -0.38 6.66 7.17
C VAL A 72 -1.90 6.85 7.21
N PRO A 73 -2.52 7.50 8.22
CA PRO A 73 -3.95 7.77 8.20
C PRO A 73 -4.38 8.61 6.98
N LYS A 74 -3.61 9.65 6.63
CA LYS A 74 -3.88 10.45 5.43
C LYS A 74 -3.76 9.64 4.14
N LEU A 75 -2.73 8.81 4.03
CA LEU A 75 -2.58 7.89 2.89
C LEU A 75 -3.78 6.93 2.77
N MET A 76 -4.18 6.28 3.86
CA MET A 76 -5.32 5.38 3.87
C MET A 76 -6.63 6.10 3.50
N ALA A 77 -6.79 7.36 3.93
CA ALA A 77 -7.91 8.20 3.51
C ALA A 77 -7.89 8.47 1.99
N GLN A 78 -6.72 8.71 1.39
CA GLN A 78 -6.59 8.90 -0.06
C GLN A 78 -6.87 7.61 -0.85
N LEU A 79 -6.47 6.45 -0.33
CA LEU A 79 -6.75 5.15 -0.94
C LEU A 79 -8.26 4.86 -0.97
N GLY A 80 -8.96 5.18 0.12
CA GLY A 80 -10.42 5.12 0.19
C GLY A 80 -10.96 3.72 -0.10
N ASP A 81 -11.73 3.59 -1.18
CA ASP A 81 -12.34 2.35 -1.67
C ASP A 81 -11.34 1.28 -2.14
N LEU A 82 -10.07 1.64 -2.35
CA LEU A 82 -9.04 0.66 -2.68
C LEU A 82 -8.69 -0.25 -1.49
N ILE A 83 -9.01 0.15 -0.26
CA ILE A 83 -8.83 -0.64 0.96
C ILE A 83 -10.17 -0.93 1.62
N ASP A 84 -10.24 -2.07 2.32
CA ASP A 84 -11.39 -2.39 3.16
C ASP A 84 -11.31 -1.55 4.45
N LEU A 85 -12.17 -0.53 4.52
CA LEU A 85 -12.25 0.38 5.66
C LEU A 85 -12.92 -0.25 6.89
N ASP A 86 -13.60 -1.38 6.77
CA ASP A 86 -14.24 -2.05 7.91
C ASP A 86 -13.27 -3.01 8.63
N ALA A 87 -12.05 -3.17 8.10
CA ALA A 87 -10.98 -3.92 8.75
C ALA A 87 -10.68 -3.38 10.16
N ARG A 88 -10.68 -4.29 11.14
CA ARG A 88 -10.42 -3.99 12.56
C ARG A 88 -8.92 -3.83 12.83
N THR A 89 -8.58 -2.86 13.67
CA THR A 89 -7.21 -2.61 14.14
C THR A 89 -7.00 -3.13 15.57
N ILE A 90 -5.76 -3.06 16.05
CA ILE A 90 -5.41 -3.42 17.43
C ILE A 90 -6.03 -2.48 18.49
N THR A 91 -6.46 -1.27 18.11
CA THR A 91 -7.12 -0.32 19.03
C THR A 91 -8.59 -0.65 19.25
N GLY A 92 -9.12 -1.66 18.53
CA GLY A 92 -10.54 -1.96 18.54
C GLY A 92 -11.37 -0.97 17.71
N GLN A 93 -10.74 -0.14 16.89
CA GLN A 93 -11.39 0.68 15.88
C GLN A 93 -11.33 0.00 14.50
N THR A 94 -12.19 0.41 13.59
CA THR A 94 -12.12 0.12 12.15
C THR A 94 -11.14 1.09 11.48
N LEU A 95 -10.63 0.74 10.30
CA LEU A 95 -9.85 1.68 9.50
C LEU A 95 -10.68 2.92 9.12
N ARG A 96 -12.00 2.79 8.93
CA ARG A 96 -12.93 3.89 8.70
C ARG A 96 -12.85 4.95 9.80
N GLU A 97 -12.87 4.52 11.05
CA GLU A 97 -12.74 5.41 12.22
C GLU A 97 -11.34 6.03 12.30
N VAL A 98 -10.30 5.30 11.91
CA VAL A 98 -8.92 5.82 11.87
C VAL A 98 -8.79 6.91 10.79
N VAL A 99 -9.27 6.67 9.57
CA VAL A 99 -9.15 7.64 8.47
C VAL A 99 -10.06 8.85 8.64
N ALA A 100 -11.18 8.71 9.36
CA ALA A 100 -12.05 9.84 9.70
C ALA A 100 -11.35 10.89 10.60
N ASN A 101 -10.31 10.46 11.34
CA ASN A 101 -9.48 11.33 12.17
C ASN A 101 -8.15 11.70 11.50
N ALA A 102 -7.97 11.39 10.21
CA ALA A 102 -6.75 11.76 9.50
C ALA A 102 -6.65 13.29 9.37
N GLU A 103 -5.47 13.82 9.69
CA GLU A 103 -5.19 15.24 9.56
C GLU A 103 -5.20 15.65 8.08
N ASP A 104 -5.85 16.76 7.77
CA ASP A 104 -5.75 17.40 6.47
C ASP A 104 -4.76 18.55 6.54
N VAL A 105 -3.62 18.39 5.86
CA VAL A 105 -2.52 19.36 5.87
C VAL A 105 -2.51 20.09 4.52
N PRO A 106 -2.96 21.36 4.47
CA PRO A 106 -3.06 22.09 3.22
C PRO A 106 -1.69 22.30 2.57
N GLY A 107 -1.60 22.07 1.27
CA GLY A 107 -0.40 22.33 0.49
C GLY A 107 0.74 21.30 0.62
N GLN A 108 0.57 20.25 1.42
CA GLN A 108 1.49 19.12 1.40
C GLN A 108 1.44 18.43 0.03
N ASP A 109 2.59 17.92 -0.42
CA ASP A 109 2.73 17.23 -1.70
C ASP A 109 3.42 15.85 -1.59
N ALA A 110 3.75 15.42 -0.37
CA ALA A 110 4.32 14.09 -0.10
C ALA A 110 3.31 12.95 -0.25
N ILE A 111 2.02 13.21 -0.05
CA ILE A 111 0.91 12.27 -0.25
C ILE A 111 -0.02 12.84 -1.33
N ARG A 112 0.12 12.33 -2.55
CA ARG A 112 -0.67 12.70 -3.71
C ARG A 112 -2.09 12.12 -3.66
N SER A 113 -3.00 12.73 -4.42
CA SER A 113 -4.36 12.21 -4.59
C SER A 113 -4.42 11.19 -5.73
N LYS A 114 -5.46 10.36 -5.75
CA LYS A 114 -5.70 9.40 -6.85
C LYS A 114 -5.87 10.08 -8.23
N ALA A 115 -6.24 11.35 -8.27
CA ALA A 115 -6.39 12.12 -9.51
C ALA A 115 -5.06 12.67 -10.06
N ASN A 116 -4.02 12.73 -9.22
CA ASN A 116 -2.70 13.20 -9.62
C ASN A 116 -1.59 12.34 -8.97
N PRO A 117 -1.54 11.03 -9.27
CA PRO A 117 -0.57 10.12 -8.65
C PRO A 117 0.83 10.29 -9.25
N ILE A 118 1.84 9.74 -8.57
CA ILE A 118 3.21 9.66 -9.11
C ILE A 118 3.25 8.68 -10.31
N LYS A 119 2.56 7.55 -10.17
CA LYS A 119 2.36 6.56 -11.24
C LYS A 119 0.92 6.06 -11.17
N SER A 120 0.27 5.90 -12.32
CA SER A 120 -1.11 5.42 -12.43
C SER A 120 -1.29 3.96 -12.01
N GLU A 121 -0.19 3.20 -12.00
CA GLU A 121 -0.10 1.80 -11.59
C GLU A 121 0.91 1.68 -10.45
N GLY A 122 0.88 0.54 -9.77
CA GLY A 122 1.68 0.19 -8.63
C GLY A 122 3.18 0.13 -8.94
N ALA A 123 3.94 0.08 -7.86
CA ALA A 123 5.39 0.14 -7.89
C ALA A 123 6.07 -1.18 -8.24
N MET A 124 5.37 -2.31 -8.08
CA MET A 124 5.92 -3.64 -8.31
C MET A 124 5.09 -4.41 -9.33
N ALA A 125 5.79 -5.19 -10.14
CA ALA A 125 5.23 -6.16 -11.06
C ALA A 125 5.77 -7.56 -10.72
N ILE A 126 5.01 -8.59 -11.04
CA ILE A 126 5.44 -9.99 -10.94
C ILE A 126 5.66 -10.54 -12.35
N LEU A 127 6.90 -10.96 -12.61
CA LEU A 127 7.31 -11.50 -13.91
C LEU A 127 7.34 -13.03 -13.87
N HIS A 128 6.82 -13.64 -14.93
CA HIS A 128 6.85 -15.07 -15.14
C HIS A 128 7.49 -15.41 -16.49
N GLY A 129 8.07 -16.59 -16.59
CA GLY A 129 8.66 -17.09 -17.84
C GLY A 129 9.53 -18.31 -17.61
N ASN A 130 10.19 -18.78 -18.67
CA ASN A 130 11.11 -19.92 -18.59
C ASN A 130 12.31 -19.67 -17.65
N LEU A 131 12.74 -18.41 -17.48
CA LEU A 131 13.78 -18.04 -16.50
C LEU A 131 13.26 -17.92 -15.07
N ALA A 132 11.99 -17.57 -14.90
CA ALA A 132 11.34 -17.36 -13.60
C ALA A 132 10.05 -18.19 -13.51
N PRO A 133 10.13 -19.53 -13.52
CA PRO A 133 8.94 -20.40 -13.54
C PRO A 133 8.11 -20.31 -12.26
N ARG A 134 8.67 -19.75 -11.18
CA ARG A 134 7.99 -19.52 -9.89
C ARG A 134 7.76 -18.03 -9.59
N GLY A 135 7.89 -17.17 -10.58
CA GLY A 135 7.80 -15.72 -10.42
C GLY A 135 9.12 -15.06 -10.07
N ALA A 136 9.22 -13.78 -10.44
CA ALA A 136 10.25 -12.83 -10.04
C ALA A 136 9.57 -11.47 -9.77
N VAL A 137 10.19 -10.65 -8.93
CA VAL A 137 9.80 -9.24 -8.71
C VAL A 137 10.82 -8.36 -9.41
#